data_AF-A0A915YBZ8-F1
#
_entry.id   AF-A0A915YBZ8-F1
#
_cell.length_a   1.000
_cell.length_b   1.000
_cell.length_c   1.000
_cell.angle_alpha   90.00
_cell.angle_beta   90.00
_cell.angle_gamma   90.00
#
_symmetry.space_group_name_H-M   'P 1'
#
loop_
_entity.id
_entity.type
_entity.pdbx_description
1 polymer ?
#
loop_
_entity_poly.entity_id
_entity_poly.type
_entity_poly.pdbx_seq_one_letter_code
_entity_poly.pdbx_strand_id
1 'polypeptide(L)'
;MKIQLSLLFIFFTIALFAQEKKILKDKQMSGTTIDEKQLGFLMSHQEALKEFERPTSMGMLEIPVKVHILRSSQDKSPISIDEVKNAFALLNRYFIQIYVQFVPLGDFNYIRNDKLFNLNKEDENTLCNAHDIENVINLYITGSIEDGPMQFCGYTHYPQGPEKNIDRILIAKDCLNNGVALARQMGHYFTLFATSGLQNSETQEWVNGSNCSTEGDLICDTPADPGLTHSTVDDRCGYIGRKQDQSGRKRFYKPDTKNLMSDNPRLYCCDHFTEQQYQKMLYAALHLRKYLTFPKSQYSKRQLKILAEEKGLQGEVSIYIYGEEMTTKRDKNMYINQGGTYGANTPYNIAIANHKKGYIYVLEGDAERGIHLQYPQKGDKVFFKGEEMTEFLVPSNNERLKVDESKGEDGKNHIVVLFSKKQLRIEQLINEMNSIEEQIDVVQKIYMTIGIDLIPSNNLTYGKSGIKVQGVATDQQIMPIIIEYLQH
;
A
#
# COMPACT_ATOMS: atom_id res chain seq x y z
N MET A 1 57.98 27.08 5.78
CA MET A 1 57.41 26.44 4.58
C MET A 1 57.29 24.93 4.81
N LYS A 2 56.16 24.49 5.36
CA LYS A 2 55.72 23.08 5.38
C LYS A 2 54.20 23.09 5.32
N ILE A 3 53.67 22.68 4.18
CA ILE A 3 52.24 22.53 3.90
C ILE A 3 51.81 21.23 4.56
N GLN A 4 50.85 21.29 5.48
CA GLN A 4 50.24 20.12 6.09
C GLN A 4 48.86 19.93 5.45
N LEU A 5 48.83 18.99 4.50
CA LEU A 5 47.64 18.56 3.77
C LEU A 5 46.71 17.83 4.75
N SER A 6 45.58 18.44 5.10
CA SER A 6 44.54 17.77 5.89
C SER A 6 43.67 16.93 4.96
N LEU A 7 43.86 15.60 4.99
CA LEU A 7 42.93 14.64 4.39
C LEU A 7 41.64 14.66 5.21
N LEU A 8 40.57 15.22 4.63
CA LEU A 8 39.21 15.09 5.14
C LEU A 8 38.69 13.71 4.71
N PHE A 9 38.69 12.74 5.62
CA PHE A 9 38.06 11.43 5.42
C PHE A 9 36.54 11.60 5.41
N ILE A 10 35.94 11.55 4.21
CA ILE A 10 34.49 11.43 4.02
C ILE A 10 34.12 9.98 4.38
N PHE A 11 33.55 9.77 5.57
CA PHE A 11 32.88 8.52 5.90
C PHE A 11 31.54 8.48 5.16
N PHE A 12 31.54 7.87 3.98
CA PHE A 12 30.32 7.45 3.29
C PHE A 12 29.86 6.14 3.95
N THR A 13 28.98 6.22 4.96
CA THR A 13 28.30 5.03 5.49
C THR A 13 27.21 4.63 4.51
N ILE A 14 27.56 3.84 3.50
CA ILE A 14 26.60 3.03 2.76
C ILE A 14 26.15 1.94 3.75
N ALA A 15 24.97 2.12 4.34
CA ALA A 15 24.28 1.04 5.00
C ALA A 15 23.83 0.06 3.90
N LEU A 16 24.71 -0.85 3.50
CA LEU A 16 24.33 -2.10 2.84
C LEU A 16 23.45 -2.85 3.84
N PHE A 17 22.13 -2.75 3.68
CA PHE A 17 21.21 -3.66 4.33
C PHE A 17 21.53 -5.06 3.80
N ALA A 18 22.29 -5.84 4.57
CA ALA A 18 22.33 -7.27 4.38
C ALA A 18 20.92 -7.79 4.68
N GLN A 19 20.14 -8.06 3.64
CA GLN A 19 18.84 -8.71 3.80
C GLN A 19 19.11 -10.08 4.41
N GLU A 20 18.64 -10.32 5.63
CA GLU A 20 18.76 -11.63 6.25
C GLU A 20 18.13 -12.66 5.32
N LYS A 21 18.90 -13.69 4.93
CA LYS A 21 18.42 -14.79 4.09
C LYS A 21 17.44 -15.63 4.89
N LYS A 22 16.19 -15.17 4.97
CA LYS A 22 15.12 -15.86 5.72
C LYS A 22 14.62 -17.05 4.91
N ILE A 23 14.71 -18.22 5.52
CA ILE A 23 14.35 -19.51 4.95
C ILE A 23 13.25 -20.12 5.82
N LEU A 24 12.13 -20.50 5.23
CA LEU A 24 11.03 -21.15 5.92
C LEU A 24 11.37 -22.63 6.17
N LYS A 25 11.40 -23.05 7.44
CA LYS A 25 11.66 -24.44 7.86
C LYS A 25 10.45 -24.95 8.62
N ASP A 26 10.06 -26.19 8.37
CA ASP A 26 9.03 -26.94 9.10
C ASP A 26 7.63 -26.28 9.13
N LYS A 27 7.40 -25.27 8.29
CA LYS A 27 6.12 -24.59 8.10
C LYS A 27 5.84 -24.40 6.61
N GLN A 28 4.57 -24.39 6.25
CA GLN A 28 4.11 -23.92 4.95
C GLN A 28 3.79 -22.42 5.01
N MET A 29 3.87 -21.74 3.87
CA MET A 29 3.62 -20.31 3.85
C MET A 29 2.15 -19.98 4.11
N SER A 30 1.24 -20.78 3.55
CA SER A 30 -0.20 -20.50 3.57
C SER A 30 -0.98 -21.74 3.96
N GLY A 31 -1.89 -21.59 4.92
CA GLY A 31 -2.91 -22.58 5.26
C GLY A 31 -4.27 -22.26 4.63
N THR A 32 -4.31 -21.30 3.70
CA THR A 32 -5.51 -20.85 3.01
C THR A 32 -6.02 -21.94 2.08
N THR A 33 -7.30 -22.24 2.20
CA THR A 33 -8.00 -23.23 1.37
C THR A 33 -9.22 -22.57 0.72
N ILE A 34 -9.65 -23.12 -0.40
CA ILE A 34 -10.87 -22.67 -1.10
C ILE A 34 -11.90 -23.80 -1.15
N ASP A 35 -13.15 -23.47 -0.85
CA ASP A 35 -14.29 -24.39 -1.03
C ASP A 35 -14.99 -24.22 -2.39
N GLU A 36 -15.85 -25.17 -2.76
CA GLU A 36 -16.57 -25.16 -4.04
C GLU A 36 -17.45 -23.93 -4.24
N LYS A 37 -18.02 -23.37 -3.17
CA LYS A 37 -18.92 -22.22 -3.24
C LYS A 37 -18.13 -20.92 -3.43
N GLN A 38 -17.00 -20.78 -2.75
CA GLN A 38 -16.04 -19.69 -2.96
C GLN A 38 -15.50 -19.76 -4.40
N LEU A 39 -15.11 -20.95 -4.86
CA LEU A 39 -14.64 -21.13 -6.23
C LEU A 39 -15.73 -20.76 -7.24
N GLY A 40 -16.96 -21.26 -7.06
CA GLY A 40 -18.11 -20.89 -7.90
C GLY A 40 -18.39 -19.39 -7.93
N PHE A 41 -18.28 -18.71 -6.77
CA PHE A 41 -18.41 -17.26 -6.68
C PHE A 41 -17.29 -16.52 -7.43
N LEU A 42 -16.04 -16.96 -7.31
CA LEU A 42 -14.93 -16.34 -8.05
C LEU A 42 -15.06 -16.57 -9.56
N MET A 43 -15.47 -17.78 -9.97
CA MET A 43 -15.69 -18.12 -11.38
C MET A 43 -16.82 -17.30 -12.00
N SER A 44 -17.86 -16.95 -11.23
CA SER A 44 -18.94 -16.09 -11.74
C SER A 44 -18.49 -14.66 -12.08
N HIS A 45 -17.31 -14.24 -11.64
CA HIS A 45 -16.74 -12.92 -11.95
C HIS A 45 -15.65 -12.97 -13.02
N GLN A 46 -15.33 -14.14 -13.57
CA GLN A 46 -14.21 -14.30 -14.50
C GLN A 46 -14.39 -13.46 -15.78
N GLU A 47 -15.60 -13.41 -16.35
CA GLU A 47 -15.88 -12.58 -17.54
C GLU A 47 -15.81 -11.08 -17.21
N ALA A 48 -16.36 -10.65 -16.08
CA ALA A 48 -16.27 -9.25 -15.65
C ALA A 48 -14.82 -8.82 -15.36
N LEU A 49 -13.98 -9.74 -14.89
CA LEU A 49 -12.55 -9.48 -14.69
C LEU A 49 -11.79 -9.37 -16.02
N LYS A 50 -12.13 -10.17 -17.04
CA LYS A 50 -11.51 -10.06 -18.38
C LYS A 50 -11.77 -8.70 -19.03
N GLU A 51 -12.96 -8.15 -18.84
CA GLU A 51 -13.37 -6.84 -19.34
C GLU A 51 -12.96 -5.68 -18.40
N PHE A 52 -12.36 -5.98 -17.23
CA PHE A 52 -11.99 -4.95 -16.27
C PHE A 52 -10.72 -4.24 -16.70
N GLU A 53 -10.86 -2.99 -17.13
CA GLU A 53 -9.73 -2.09 -17.34
C GLU A 53 -9.42 -1.32 -16.05
N ARG A 54 -8.13 -1.20 -15.71
CA ARG A 54 -7.72 -0.35 -14.58
C ARG A 54 -8.10 1.10 -14.90
N PRO A 55 -8.66 1.87 -13.93
CA PRO A 55 -8.93 3.28 -14.14
C PRO A 55 -7.65 4.03 -14.52
N THR A 56 -7.74 4.96 -15.47
CA THR A 56 -6.62 5.80 -15.87
C THR A 56 -6.19 6.76 -14.77
N SER A 57 -7.13 7.28 -13.98
CA SER A 57 -6.88 8.12 -12.81
C SER A 57 -7.59 7.50 -11.60
N MET A 58 -6.87 7.39 -10.47
CA MET A 58 -7.40 6.76 -9.27
C MET A 58 -6.78 7.34 -8.01
N GLY A 59 -7.61 7.88 -7.10
CA GLY A 59 -7.16 8.16 -5.74
C GLY A 59 -6.85 6.87 -4.97
N MET A 60 -5.99 6.96 -3.96
CA MET A 60 -5.66 5.84 -3.07
C MET A 60 -6.91 5.32 -2.36
N LEU A 61 -7.16 4.01 -2.53
CA LEU A 61 -8.12 3.24 -1.77
C LEU A 61 -7.47 2.82 -0.45
N GLU A 62 -7.82 3.51 0.63
CA GLU A 62 -7.39 3.16 1.97
C GLU A 62 -8.35 2.12 2.58
N ILE A 63 -7.81 0.97 2.98
CA ILE A 63 -8.57 -0.15 3.54
C ILE A 63 -8.23 -0.27 5.04
N PRO A 64 -9.24 -0.18 5.94
CA PRO A 64 -9.02 -0.29 7.37
C PRO A 64 -8.70 -1.72 7.79
N VAL A 65 -7.72 -1.86 8.67
CA VAL A 65 -7.36 -3.15 9.27
C VAL A 65 -7.42 -3.04 10.80
N LYS A 66 -8.32 -3.80 11.42
CA LYS A 66 -8.32 -3.99 12.87
C LYS A 66 -7.26 -5.01 13.25
N VAL A 67 -6.32 -4.62 14.11
CA VAL A 67 -5.23 -5.51 14.55
C VAL A 67 -5.55 -6.09 15.92
N HIS A 68 -5.50 -7.42 16.02
CA HIS A 68 -5.68 -8.23 17.21
C HIS A 68 -4.37 -8.95 17.55
N ILE A 69 -3.78 -8.65 18.70
CA ILE A 69 -2.50 -9.22 19.13
C ILE A 69 -2.77 -10.19 20.26
N LEU A 70 -2.56 -11.49 20.02
CA LEU A 70 -2.68 -12.49 21.08
C LEU A 70 -1.47 -12.42 22.01
N ARG A 71 -1.72 -12.64 23.29
CA ARG A 71 -0.74 -12.66 24.37
C ARG A 71 -0.89 -13.94 25.18
N SER A 72 0.25 -14.54 25.54
CA SER A 72 0.34 -15.65 26.48
C SER A 72 1.18 -15.25 27.68
N SER A 73 0.85 -15.79 28.86
CA SER A 73 1.68 -15.70 30.06
C SER A 73 3.07 -16.31 29.89
N GLN A 74 3.23 -17.21 28.91
CA GLN A 74 4.49 -17.88 28.58
C GLN A 74 5.27 -17.18 27.46
N ASP A 75 4.69 -16.15 26.81
CA ASP A 75 5.35 -15.46 25.72
C ASP A 75 6.41 -14.47 26.24
N LYS A 76 7.68 -14.79 25.98
CA LYS A 76 8.83 -13.97 26.36
C LYS A 76 9.16 -12.86 25.37
N SER A 77 8.57 -12.88 24.16
CA SER A 77 8.83 -11.91 23.09
C SER A 77 7.52 -11.44 22.44
N PRO A 78 6.68 -10.70 23.19
CA PRO A 78 5.43 -10.17 22.68
C PRO A 78 5.65 -9.21 21.49
N ILE A 79 4.85 -9.33 20.43
CA ILE A 79 4.86 -8.38 19.30
C ILE A 79 4.62 -6.95 19.79
N SER A 80 5.50 -6.05 19.37
CA SER A 80 5.42 -4.61 19.61
C SER A 80 4.59 -3.90 18.54
N ILE A 81 4.16 -2.67 18.83
CA ILE A 81 3.45 -1.84 17.85
C ILE A 81 4.35 -1.47 16.67
N ASP A 82 5.65 -1.26 16.92
CA ASP A 82 6.60 -0.91 15.87
C ASP A 82 6.81 -2.06 14.89
N GLU A 83 6.80 -3.31 15.38
CA GLU A 83 6.77 -4.49 14.52
C GLU A 83 5.52 -4.55 13.65
N VAL A 84 4.35 -4.19 14.17
CA VAL A 84 3.14 -4.12 13.34
C VAL A 84 3.26 -3.01 12.29
N LYS A 85 3.70 -1.81 12.68
CA LYS A 85 3.90 -0.69 11.74
C LYS A 85 4.87 -1.07 10.62
N ASN A 86 5.98 -1.73 10.96
CA ASN A 86 6.94 -2.22 9.98
C ASN A 86 6.30 -3.24 9.01
N ALA A 87 5.49 -4.17 9.51
CA ALA A 87 4.78 -5.12 8.66
C ALA A 87 3.84 -4.45 7.65
N PHE A 88 3.12 -3.40 8.07
CA PHE A 88 2.26 -2.61 7.18
C PHE A 88 3.07 -1.77 6.19
N ALA A 89 4.22 -1.24 6.60
CA ALA A 89 5.12 -0.52 5.68
C ALA A 89 5.64 -1.46 4.58
N LEU A 90 6.06 -2.67 4.93
CA LEU A 90 6.48 -3.70 3.97
C LEU A 90 5.31 -4.14 3.07
N LEU A 91 4.13 -4.39 3.65
CA LEU A 91 2.94 -4.79 2.90
C LEU A 91 2.53 -3.74 1.86
N ASN A 92 2.44 -2.47 2.27
CA ASN A 92 1.95 -1.40 1.42
C ASN A 92 2.84 -1.15 0.20
N ARG A 93 4.15 -1.47 0.26
CA ARG A 93 5.05 -1.37 -0.91
C ARG A 93 4.55 -2.17 -2.12
N TYR A 94 3.94 -3.34 -1.89
CA TYR A 94 3.40 -4.14 -2.99
C TYR A 94 2.05 -3.63 -3.47
N PHE A 95 1.18 -3.17 -2.57
CA PHE A 95 -0.21 -2.83 -2.90
C PHE A 95 -0.40 -1.39 -3.38
N ILE A 96 0.56 -0.50 -3.12
CA ILE A 96 0.53 0.86 -3.68
C ILE A 96 0.56 0.82 -5.22
N GLN A 97 1.15 -0.21 -5.83
CA GLN A 97 1.13 -0.42 -7.30
C GLN A 97 -0.29 -0.48 -7.89
N ILE A 98 -1.30 -0.81 -7.07
CA ILE A 98 -2.72 -0.83 -7.46
C ILE A 98 -3.56 0.20 -6.69
N TYR A 99 -2.94 1.27 -6.21
CA TYR A 99 -3.58 2.33 -5.44
C TYR A 99 -4.30 1.83 -4.18
N VAL A 100 -3.80 0.76 -3.55
CA VAL A 100 -4.36 0.24 -2.29
C VAL A 100 -3.37 0.46 -1.16
N GLN A 101 -3.86 1.02 -0.06
CA GLN A 101 -3.11 1.13 1.18
C GLN A 101 -3.90 0.51 2.32
N PHE A 102 -3.26 -0.39 3.08
CA PHE A 102 -3.80 -0.90 4.32
C PHE A 102 -3.44 0.03 5.48
N VAL A 103 -4.45 0.42 6.24
CA VAL A 103 -4.31 1.36 7.36
C VAL A 103 -4.69 0.66 8.66
N PRO A 104 -3.74 0.41 9.58
CA PRO A 104 -4.07 -0.17 10.86
C PRO A 104 -4.87 0.82 11.71
N LEU A 105 -6.00 0.38 12.26
CA LEU A 105 -6.77 1.18 13.20
C LEU A 105 -5.94 1.42 14.47
N GLY A 106 -5.95 2.66 14.97
CA GLY A 106 -5.07 3.06 16.07
C GLY A 106 -5.36 2.38 17.42
N ASP A 107 -6.51 1.73 17.57
CA ASP A 107 -6.94 1.03 18.77
C ASP A 107 -6.59 -0.48 18.72
N PHE A 108 -5.31 -0.83 18.79
CA PHE A 108 -4.86 -2.23 18.82
C PHE A 108 -5.56 -3.03 19.94
N ASN A 109 -6.15 -4.18 19.59
CA ASN A 109 -6.79 -5.07 20.56
C ASN A 109 -5.79 -6.11 21.07
N TYR A 110 -5.63 -6.24 22.39
CA TYR A 110 -4.74 -7.24 23.00
C TYR A 110 -5.58 -8.35 23.65
N ILE A 111 -5.44 -9.58 23.15
CA ILE A 111 -6.23 -10.72 23.60
C ILE A 111 -5.34 -11.63 24.44
N ARG A 112 -5.57 -11.70 25.75
CA ARG A 112 -4.83 -12.60 26.65
C ARG A 112 -5.54 -13.95 26.71
N ASN A 113 -4.97 -14.96 26.04
CA ASN A 113 -5.53 -16.31 26.05
C ASN A 113 -4.42 -17.35 25.86
N ASP A 114 -3.98 -17.97 26.96
CA ASP A 114 -2.89 -18.95 26.94
C ASP A 114 -3.25 -20.22 26.13
N LYS A 115 -4.55 -20.55 26.01
CA LYS A 115 -5.01 -21.74 25.27
C LYS A 115 -5.03 -21.51 23.76
N LEU A 116 -5.47 -20.33 23.32
CA LEU A 116 -5.62 -19.98 21.90
C LEU A 116 -4.41 -19.23 21.33
N PHE A 117 -3.39 -18.95 22.14
CA PHE A 117 -2.19 -18.24 21.69
C PHE A 117 -1.50 -18.98 20.53
N ASN A 118 -1.30 -20.30 20.68
CA ASN A 118 -0.94 -21.18 19.58
C ASN A 118 -2.24 -21.71 19.00
N LEU A 119 -2.60 -21.24 17.82
CA LEU A 119 -3.94 -21.42 17.26
C LEU A 119 -3.99 -22.70 16.42
N ASN A 120 -4.91 -23.60 16.76
CA ASN A 120 -5.41 -24.58 15.80
C ASN A 120 -6.49 -23.93 14.93
N LYS A 121 -6.44 -24.11 13.61
CA LYS A 121 -7.43 -23.56 12.67
C LYS A 121 -8.88 -23.91 13.02
N GLU A 122 -9.12 -25.08 13.62
CA GLU A 122 -10.46 -25.50 14.08
C GLU A 122 -11.03 -24.57 15.17
N ASP A 123 -10.17 -23.90 15.93
CA ASP A 123 -10.55 -22.99 17.02
C ASP A 123 -10.71 -21.53 16.56
N GLU A 124 -10.59 -21.22 15.27
CA GLU A 124 -10.67 -19.84 14.76
C GLU A 124 -11.94 -19.13 15.21
N ASN A 125 -13.11 -19.75 15.05
CA ASN A 125 -14.38 -19.13 15.42
C ASN A 125 -14.48 -18.89 16.93
N THR A 126 -13.89 -19.76 17.74
CA THR A 126 -13.81 -19.58 19.20
C THR A 126 -12.99 -18.34 19.56
N LEU A 127 -11.92 -18.06 18.82
CA LEU A 127 -11.10 -16.86 18.99
C LEU A 127 -11.78 -15.59 18.42
N CYS A 128 -12.16 -15.62 17.16
CA CYS A 128 -12.41 -14.43 16.37
C CYS A 128 -13.84 -13.87 16.53
N ASN A 129 -14.86 -14.72 16.76
CA ASN A 129 -16.26 -14.25 16.84
C ASN A 129 -16.50 -13.18 17.92
N ALA A 130 -15.71 -13.19 19.00
CA ALA A 130 -15.83 -12.22 20.09
C ALA A 130 -15.11 -10.88 19.81
N HIS A 131 -14.34 -10.80 18.73
CA HIS A 131 -13.39 -9.71 18.50
C HIS A 131 -13.50 -9.08 17.12
N ASP A 132 -14.08 -9.76 16.15
CA ASP A 132 -14.27 -9.23 14.80
C ASP A 132 -15.01 -7.90 14.82
N ILE A 133 -14.52 -6.98 13.99
CA ILE A 133 -15.17 -5.74 13.66
C ILE A 133 -15.70 -5.86 12.24
N GLU A 134 -16.99 -5.54 12.06
CA GLU A 134 -17.64 -5.57 10.75
C GLU A 134 -17.04 -4.53 9.79
N ASN A 135 -17.05 -4.85 8.49
CA ASN A 135 -16.64 -3.95 7.40
C ASN A 135 -15.18 -3.47 7.47
N VAL A 136 -14.32 -4.19 8.20
CA VAL A 136 -12.87 -3.98 8.21
C VAL A 136 -12.18 -5.33 8.08
N ILE A 137 -10.90 -5.34 7.68
CA ILE A 137 -10.10 -6.56 7.74
C ILE A 137 -9.68 -6.78 9.20
N ASN A 138 -9.93 -7.95 9.76
CA ASN A 138 -9.48 -8.34 11.10
C ASN A 138 -8.19 -9.16 11.00
N LEU A 139 -7.06 -8.55 11.35
CA LEU A 139 -5.75 -9.18 11.37
C LEU A 139 -5.43 -9.73 12.77
N TYR A 140 -5.41 -11.04 12.91
CA TYR A 140 -5.04 -11.74 14.15
C TYR A 140 -3.58 -12.19 14.10
N ILE A 141 -2.79 -11.69 15.05
CA ILE A 141 -1.39 -12.06 15.24
C ILE A 141 -1.32 -13.08 16.39
N THR A 142 -0.99 -14.32 16.05
CA THR A 142 -0.97 -15.48 16.96
C THR A 142 0.47 -15.92 17.26
N GLY A 143 0.66 -16.81 18.24
CA GLY A 143 1.95 -17.43 18.53
C GLY A 143 2.42 -18.38 17.43
N SER A 144 1.58 -19.35 17.09
CA SER A 144 1.72 -20.26 15.95
C SER A 144 0.35 -20.57 15.35
N ILE A 145 0.33 -21.14 14.14
CA ILE A 145 -0.89 -21.60 13.45
C ILE A 145 -0.69 -23.04 13.02
N GLU A 146 -1.63 -23.91 13.35
CA GLU A 146 -1.56 -25.35 13.12
C GLU A 146 -2.86 -25.91 12.53
N ASP A 147 -2.74 -26.96 11.72
CA ASP A 147 -3.84 -27.77 11.18
C ASP A 147 -3.41 -29.24 11.27
N GLY A 148 -3.86 -29.94 12.31
CA GLY A 148 -3.31 -31.25 12.67
C GLY A 148 -1.78 -31.18 12.84
N PRO A 149 -0.99 -31.99 12.09
CA PRO A 149 0.47 -31.98 12.19
C PRO A 149 1.14 -30.83 11.40
N MET A 150 0.39 -30.08 10.59
CA MET A 150 0.93 -29.05 9.71
C MET A 150 1.00 -27.71 10.43
N GLN A 151 2.04 -26.93 10.13
CA GLN A 151 2.20 -25.57 10.64
C GLN A 151 2.25 -24.56 9.50
N PHE A 152 1.73 -23.35 9.74
CA PHE A 152 1.58 -22.31 8.72
C PHE A 152 2.10 -20.96 9.20
N CYS A 153 2.57 -20.14 8.26
CA CYS A 153 2.83 -18.73 8.51
C CYS A 153 1.54 -17.90 8.63
N GLY A 154 0.50 -18.25 7.88
CA GLY A 154 -0.77 -17.54 7.94
C GLY A 154 -1.83 -18.17 7.03
N TYR A 155 -3.05 -17.66 7.13
CA TYR A 155 -4.15 -18.01 6.23
C TYR A 155 -5.26 -16.94 6.25
N THR A 156 -6.18 -17.03 5.29
CA THR A 156 -7.31 -16.11 5.10
C THR A 156 -8.49 -16.83 4.45
N HIS A 157 -9.56 -16.09 4.14
CA HIS A 157 -10.77 -16.60 3.50
C HIS A 157 -11.07 -15.89 2.18
N TYR A 158 -11.29 -16.67 1.13
CA TYR A 158 -11.79 -16.17 -0.16
C TYR A 158 -13.23 -15.64 -0.02
N PRO A 159 -13.63 -14.66 -0.85
CA PRO A 159 -14.99 -14.16 -0.82
C PRO A 159 -15.99 -15.21 -1.31
N GLN A 160 -17.18 -15.20 -0.70
CA GLN A 160 -18.30 -16.09 -1.05
C GLN A 160 -19.59 -15.29 -1.32
N GLY A 161 -19.44 -14.00 -1.57
CA GLY A 161 -20.52 -13.01 -1.68
C GLY A 161 -20.55 -12.04 -0.51
N PRO A 162 -21.03 -10.79 -0.70
CA PRO A 162 -20.94 -9.72 0.29
C PRO A 162 -21.44 -10.08 1.70
N GLU A 163 -22.51 -10.86 1.81
CA GLU A 163 -23.13 -11.22 3.09
C GLU A 163 -22.49 -12.42 3.81
N LYS A 164 -21.60 -13.15 3.11
CA LYS A 164 -20.98 -14.38 3.63
C LYS A 164 -19.46 -14.27 3.75
N ASN A 165 -18.93 -13.10 3.44
CA ASN A 165 -17.51 -12.84 3.53
C ASN A 165 -17.04 -12.93 4.99
N ILE A 166 -15.96 -13.65 5.20
CA ILE A 166 -15.23 -13.68 6.46
C ILE A 166 -14.00 -12.79 6.28
N ASP A 167 -13.98 -11.65 6.98
CA ASP A 167 -12.93 -10.64 6.85
C ASP A 167 -11.82 -10.84 7.88
N ARG A 168 -11.16 -12.00 7.81
CA ARG A 168 -10.09 -12.38 8.73
C ARG A 168 -8.82 -12.72 7.99
N ILE A 169 -7.71 -12.27 8.56
CA ILE A 169 -6.36 -12.73 8.21
C ILE A 169 -5.70 -13.16 9.51
N LEU A 170 -5.16 -14.37 9.52
CA LEU A 170 -4.45 -14.90 10.67
C LEU A 170 -2.98 -15.09 10.30
N ILE A 171 -2.08 -14.59 11.13
CA ILE A 171 -0.63 -14.67 10.90
C ILE A 171 0.10 -15.07 12.17
N ALA A 172 1.04 -16.01 12.05
CA ALA A 172 1.95 -16.36 13.11
C ALA A 172 2.96 -15.23 13.32
N LYS A 173 3.24 -14.87 14.58
CA LYS A 173 4.04 -13.69 14.90
C LYS A 173 5.45 -13.71 14.30
N ASP A 174 6.06 -14.89 14.17
CA ASP A 174 7.40 -15.06 13.59
C ASP A 174 7.42 -14.89 12.06
N CYS A 175 6.25 -14.85 11.42
CA CYS A 175 6.08 -14.58 10.00
C CYS A 175 5.64 -13.15 9.68
N LEU A 176 5.28 -12.33 10.68
CA LEU A 176 4.70 -11.00 10.47
C LEU A 176 5.62 -10.04 9.67
N ASN A 177 6.90 -9.99 10.00
CA ASN A 177 7.86 -8.99 9.50
C ASN A 177 8.77 -9.47 8.36
N ASN A 178 8.45 -10.60 7.71
CA ASN A 178 9.29 -11.11 6.61
C ASN A 178 9.01 -10.46 5.24
N GLY A 179 8.02 -9.56 5.14
CA GLY A 179 7.59 -8.93 3.89
C GLY A 179 6.75 -9.83 2.97
N VAL A 180 6.84 -11.16 3.10
CA VAL A 180 6.22 -12.12 2.17
C VAL A 180 4.89 -12.68 2.70
N ALA A 181 4.86 -13.15 3.95
CA ALA A 181 3.72 -13.90 4.48
C ALA A 181 2.45 -13.05 4.55
N LEU A 182 2.54 -11.84 5.10
CA LEU A 182 1.40 -10.94 5.18
C LEU A 182 0.93 -10.49 3.78
N ALA A 183 1.86 -10.21 2.88
CA ALA A 183 1.56 -9.85 1.49
C ALA A 183 0.83 -11.00 0.77
N ARG A 184 1.28 -12.24 0.94
CA ARG A 184 0.60 -13.43 0.39
C ARG A 184 -0.82 -13.60 0.93
N GLN A 185 -1.02 -13.47 2.24
CA GLN A 185 -2.36 -13.59 2.81
C GLN A 185 -3.29 -12.48 2.34
N MET A 186 -2.77 -11.27 2.12
CA MET A 186 -3.54 -10.21 1.46
C MET A 186 -3.84 -10.55 -0.01
N GLY A 187 -2.87 -11.11 -0.75
CA GLY A 187 -3.09 -11.59 -2.11
C GLY A 187 -4.23 -12.62 -2.21
N HIS A 188 -4.22 -13.62 -1.33
CA HIS A 188 -5.33 -14.59 -1.22
C HIS A 188 -6.66 -13.91 -0.86
N TYR A 189 -6.66 -12.99 0.10
CA TYR A 189 -7.87 -12.26 0.53
C TYR A 189 -8.50 -11.48 -0.64
N PHE A 190 -7.65 -10.96 -1.54
CA PHE A 190 -8.00 -10.33 -2.82
C PHE A 190 -7.97 -11.29 -4.02
N THR A 191 -8.28 -12.57 -3.78
CA THR A 191 -8.64 -13.59 -4.78
C THR A 191 -7.51 -14.24 -5.58
N LEU A 192 -6.25 -13.99 -5.24
CA LEU A 192 -5.13 -14.71 -5.85
C LEU A 192 -5.05 -16.15 -5.32
N PHE A 193 -4.79 -17.11 -6.20
CA PHE A 193 -4.40 -18.46 -5.81
C PHE A 193 -2.88 -18.53 -5.65
N ALA A 194 -2.38 -19.61 -5.05
CA ALA A 194 -0.95 -19.91 -5.17
C ALA A 194 -0.63 -20.15 -6.65
N THR A 195 0.57 -19.80 -7.12
CA THR A 195 0.96 -19.99 -8.53
C THR A 195 0.91 -21.45 -8.97
N SER A 196 1.07 -22.39 -8.03
CA SER A 196 0.89 -23.83 -8.27
C SER A 196 -0.56 -24.28 -8.46
N GLY A 197 -1.51 -23.36 -8.26
CA GLY A 197 -2.94 -23.55 -8.46
C GLY A 197 -3.75 -23.84 -7.20
N LEU A 198 -4.95 -24.38 -7.40
CA LEU A 198 -5.96 -24.61 -6.36
C LEU A 198 -5.63 -25.78 -5.43
N GLN A 199 -4.84 -26.74 -5.90
CA GLN A 199 -4.40 -27.89 -5.12
C GLN A 199 -2.90 -27.77 -4.87
N ASN A 200 -2.52 -27.95 -3.60
CA ASN A 200 -1.12 -27.99 -3.24
C ASN A 200 -0.45 -29.14 -4.00
N SER A 201 0.52 -28.80 -4.85
CA SER A 201 1.63 -29.64 -5.35
C SER A 201 1.69 -30.10 -6.80
N GLU A 202 0.65 -30.03 -7.66
CA GLU A 202 0.82 -30.26 -9.12
C GLU A 202 -0.17 -29.47 -9.99
N THR A 203 0.31 -28.38 -10.60
CA THR A 203 -0.44 -27.67 -11.64
C THR A 203 -0.64 -28.55 -12.88
N GLN A 204 -1.82 -28.45 -13.50
CA GLN A 204 -2.09 -28.99 -14.85
C GLN A 204 -1.84 -27.96 -15.95
N GLU A 205 -1.40 -26.76 -15.58
CA GLU A 205 -1.04 -25.72 -16.53
C GLU A 205 0.17 -26.15 -17.35
N TRP A 206 0.07 -25.95 -18.66
CA TRP A 206 1.13 -26.27 -19.60
C TRP A 206 2.12 -25.10 -19.72
N VAL A 207 3.39 -25.42 -19.99
CA VAL A 207 4.48 -24.44 -20.07
C VAL A 207 4.28 -23.42 -21.21
N ASN A 208 3.47 -23.76 -22.21
CA ASN A 208 3.14 -22.84 -23.30
C ASN A 208 1.97 -21.89 -22.97
N GLY A 209 1.34 -22.01 -21.80
CA GLY A 209 0.24 -21.16 -21.35
C GLY A 209 -1.08 -21.37 -22.09
N SER A 210 -1.26 -22.41 -22.92
CA SER A 210 -2.50 -22.52 -23.71
C SER A 210 -3.75 -22.87 -22.88
N ASN A 211 -3.59 -23.26 -21.61
CA ASN A 211 -4.66 -23.58 -20.68
C ASN A 211 -4.58 -22.77 -19.36
N CYS A 212 -3.80 -21.69 -19.32
CA CYS A 212 -3.65 -20.82 -18.13
C CYS A 212 -4.96 -20.18 -17.66
N SER A 213 -6.00 -20.12 -18.50
CA SER A 213 -7.31 -19.55 -18.15
C SER A 213 -8.21 -20.52 -17.38
N THR A 214 -7.82 -21.80 -17.30
CA THR A 214 -8.61 -22.88 -16.68
C THR A 214 -7.81 -23.75 -15.72
N GLU A 215 -6.47 -23.72 -15.80
CA GLU A 215 -5.56 -24.46 -14.93
C GLU A 215 -4.61 -23.52 -14.19
N GLY A 216 -3.82 -24.07 -13.26
CA GLY A 216 -2.89 -23.28 -12.46
C GLY A 216 -3.63 -22.33 -11.53
N ASP A 217 -3.15 -21.09 -11.44
CA ASP A 217 -3.75 -20.03 -10.61
C ASP A 217 -4.80 -19.18 -11.35
N LEU A 218 -5.11 -19.58 -12.59
CA LEU A 218 -6.03 -18.90 -13.52
C LEU A 218 -5.51 -17.53 -13.98
N ILE A 219 -4.20 -17.35 -14.07
CA ILE A 219 -3.53 -16.11 -14.47
C ILE A 219 -2.45 -16.39 -15.52
N CYS A 220 -2.63 -15.82 -16.72
CA CYS A 220 -1.84 -16.20 -17.89
C CYS A 220 -0.48 -15.52 -18.03
N ASP A 221 -0.21 -14.47 -17.24
CA ASP A 221 1.13 -13.88 -17.16
C ASP A 221 1.99 -14.49 -16.04
N THR A 222 1.43 -15.41 -15.25
CA THR A 222 2.22 -16.23 -14.33
C THR A 222 2.67 -17.49 -15.06
N PRO A 223 3.98 -17.83 -15.04
CA PRO A 223 4.44 -19.07 -15.64
C PRO A 223 3.96 -20.27 -14.84
N ALA A 224 3.53 -21.33 -15.54
CA ALA A 224 3.13 -22.59 -14.93
C ALA A 224 4.10 -23.09 -13.84
N ASP A 225 3.56 -23.26 -12.63
CA ASP A 225 4.34 -23.58 -11.43
C ASP A 225 4.08 -25.02 -10.92
N PRO A 226 5.07 -25.92 -10.97
CA PRO A 226 4.92 -27.30 -10.52
C PRO A 226 5.01 -27.47 -8.99
N GLY A 227 5.02 -26.37 -8.23
CA GLY A 227 5.27 -26.35 -6.80
C GLY A 227 6.76 -26.19 -6.49
N LEU A 228 7.07 -25.25 -5.59
CA LEU A 228 8.44 -24.93 -5.20
C LEU A 228 8.79 -25.51 -3.84
N THR A 229 10.03 -25.97 -3.70
CA THR A 229 10.57 -26.58 -2.49
C THR A 229 12.03 -26.18 -2.31
N HIS A 230 12.61 -26.50 -1.16
CA HIS A 230 14.04 -26.26 -0.89
C HIS A 230 14.96 -26.91 -1.92
N SER A 231 14.56 -28.06 -2.47
CA SER A 231 15.32 -28.81 -3.47
C SER A 231 15.14 -28.36 -4.91
N THR A 232 14.12 -27.54 -5.20
CA THR A 232 13.83 -27.09 -6.57
C THR A 232 14.22 -25.64 -6.84
N VAL A 233 14.61 -24.88 -5.82
CA VAL A 233 15.14 -23.52 -5.93
C VAL A 233 16.55 -23.49 -5.35
N ASP A 234 17.49 -22.79 -5.98
CA ASP A 234 18.85 -22.60 -5.47
C ASP A 234 18.98 -21.28 -4.65
N ASP A 235 20.13 -21.07 -4.02
CA ASP A 235 20.35 -19.88 -3.17
C ASP A 235 20.48 -18.57 -3.97
N ARG A 236 20.57 -18.64 -5.30
CA ARG A 236 20.51 -17.51 -6.23
C ARG A 236 19.09 -17.28 -6.75
N CYS A 237 18.10 -17.88 -6.11
CA CYS A 237 16.70 -17.79 -6.49
C CYS A 237 16.44 -18.31 -7.91
N GLY A 238 17.22 -19.30 -8.37
CA GLY A 238 17.00 -19.96 -9.65
C GLY A 238 16.25 -21.27 -9.49
N TYR A 239 15.29 -21.56 -10.37
CA TYR A 239 14.66 -22.87 -10.44
C TYR A 239 15.63 -23.91 -11.03
N ILE A 240 15.88 -24.98 -10.29
CA ILE A 240 16.78 -26.10 -10.65
C ILE A 240 16.05 -27.43 -10.84
N GLY A 241 14.72 -27.42 -10.72
CA GLY A 241 13.88 -28.60 -10.94
C GLY A 241 13.87 -29.06 -12.40
N ARG A 242 13.50 -30.33 -12.62
CA ARG A 242 13.46 -30.98 -13.94
C ARG A 242 12.09 -31.57 -14.30
N LYS A 243 11.02 -31.18 -13.60
CA LYS A 243 9.65 -31.62 -13.93
C LYS A 243 9.25 -31.13 -15.34
N GLN A 244 8.53 -31.98 -16.07
CA GLN A 244 7.94 -31.66 -17.38
C GLN A 244 6.43 -31.47 -17.24
N ASP A 245 5.85 -30.67 -18.12
CA ASP A 245 4.40 -30.58 -18.21
C ASP A 245 3.76 -31.82 -18.83
N GLN A 246 2.44 -31.90 -18.72
CA GLN A 246 1.65 -33.02 -19.24
C GLN A 246 1.11 -32.77 -20.66
N SER A 247 1.64 -31.78 -21.40
CA SER A 247 1.17 -31.42 -22.75
C SER A 247 1.50 -32.47 -23.83
N GLY A 248 2.19 -33.55 -23.47
CA GLY A 248 2.66 -34.59 -24.39
C GLY A 248 3.91 -34.19 -25.20
N ARG A 249 4.48 -33.01 -24.96
CA ARG A 249 5.76 -32.55 -25.52
C ARG A 249 6.80 -32.44 -24.41
N LYS A 250 8.09 -32.62 -24.73
CA LYS A 250 9.19 -32.45 -23.75
C LYS A 250 9.40 -30.97 -23.42
N ARG A 251 8.53 -30.38 -22.59
CA ARG A 251 8.63 -29.01 -22.07
C ARG A 251 8.88 -29.07 -20.57
N PHE A 252 9.90 -28.34 -20.10
CA PHE A 252 10.24 -28.25 -18.69
C PHE A 252 9.67 -26.97 -18.09
N TYR A 253 9.17 -27.07 -16.86
CA TYR A 253 8.68 -25.91 -16.12
C TYR A 253 9.77 -24.86 -15.90
N LYS A 254 9.35 -23.59 -15.93
CA LYS A 254 10.17 -22.41 -15.62
C LYS A 254 9.35 -21.45 -14.74
N PRO A 255 9.01 -21.87 -13.52
CA PRO A 255 8.19 -21.07 -12.63
C PRO A 255 8.89 -19.77 -12.27
N ASP A 256 8.09 -18.75 -11.97
CA ASP A 256 8.61 -17.54 -11.36
C ASP A 256 8.83 -17.77 -9.86
N THR A 257 10.07 -18.06 -9.49
CA THR A 257 10.46 -18.31 -8.10
C THR A 257 10.42 -17.07 -7.21
N LYS A 258 10.26 -15.88 -7.79
CA LYS A 258 10.22 -14.62 -7.06
C LYS A 258 8.80 -14.11 -6.82
N ASN A 259 7.80 -14.78 -7.38
CA ASN A 259 6.40 -14.42 -7.17
C ASN A 259 6.02 -14.56 -5.68
N LEU A 260 5.35 -13.53 -5.14
CA LEU A 260 4.85 -13.52 -3.77
C LEU A 260 3.75 -14.54 -3.50
N MET A 261 3.12 -15.12 -4.53
CA MET A 261 2.14 -16.22 -4.41
C MET A 261 2.75 -17.62 -4.63
N SER A 262 4.05 -17.74 -4.90
CA SER A 262 4.72 -19.03 -5.11
C SER A 262 5.10 -19.75 -3.82
N ASP A 263 5.14 -21.07 -3.80
CA ASP A 263 5.53 -21.84 -2.60
C ASP A 263 7.04 -21.81 -2.30
N ASN A 264 7.79 -20.85 -2.85
CA ASN A 264 9.22 -20.73 -2.61
C ASN A 264 9.52 -20.56 -1.11
N PRO A 265 10.23 -21.52 -0.48
CA PRO A 265 10.52 -21.42 0.94
C PRO A 265 11.70 -20.48 1.25
N ARG A 266 12.39 -19.94 0.23
CA ARG A 266 13.42 -18.89 0.38
C ARG A 266 12.77 -17.52 0.25
N LEU A 267 12.35 -16.97 1.38
CA LEU A 267 11.49 -15.77 1.40
C LEU A 267 12.20 -14.53 0.88
N TYR A 268 13.52 -14.47 1.03
CA TYR A 268 14.34 -13.39 0.49
C TYR A 268 14.38 -13.36 -1.05
N CYS A 269 13.89 -14.41 -1.72
CA CYS A 269 13.73 -14.43 -3.18
C CYS A 269 12.42 -13.80 -3.65
N CYS A 270 11.39 -13.74 -2.79
CA CYS A 270 10.05 -13.33 -3.20
C CYS A 270 9.91 -11.81 -3.12
N ASP A 271 9.60 -11.15 -4.23
CA ASP A 271 9.66 -9.69 -4.33
C ASP A 271 8.57 -9.04 -5.19
N HIS A 272 7.68 -9.78 -5.86
CA HIS A 272 6.67 -9.16 -6.72
C HIS A 272 5.37 -9.96 -6.92
N PHE A 273 4.35 -9.27 -7.44
CA PHE A 273 3.19 -9.84 -8.13
C PHE A 273 3.27 -9.51 -9.62
N THR A 274 2.58 -10.27 -10.47
CA THR A 274 2.44 -9.97 -11.91
C THR A 274 1.36 -8.92 -12.18
N GLU A 275 1.30 -8.41 -13.41
CA GLU A 275 0.31 -7.40 -13.79
C GLU A 275 -1.14 -7.94 -13.72
N GLN A 276 -1.39 -9.15 -14.19
CA GLN A 276 -2.73 -9.73 -14.08
C GLN A 276 -3.08 -10.08 -12.62
N GLN A 277 -2.10 -10.44 -11.78
CA GLN A 277 -2.31 -10.57 -10.32
C GLN A 277 -2.75 -9.22 -9.72
N TYR A 278 -2.06 -8.13 -10.04
CA TYR A 278 -2.45 -6.78 -9.61
C TYR A 278 -3.84 -6.37 -10.11
N GLN A 279 -4.16 -6.64 -11.38
CA GLN A 279 -5.48 -6.34 -11.96
C GLN A 279 -6.59 -7.10 -11.23
N LYS A 280 -6.39 -8.39 -10.95
CA LYS A 280 -7.33 -9.24 -10.21
C LYS A 280 -7.53 -8.76 -8.76
N MET A 281 -6.45 -8.38 -8.07
CA MET A 281 -6.56 -7.83 -6.71
C MET A 281 -7.30 -6.49 -6.69
N LEU A 282 -7.04 -5.60 -7.66
CA LEU A 282 -7.72 -4.32 -7.78
C LEU A 282 -9.22 -4.50 -8.03
N TYR A 283 -9.58 -5.40 -8.95
CA TYR A 283 -10.97 -5.77 -9.21
C TYR A 283 -11.65 -6.29 -7.92
N ALA A 284 -10.98 -7.18 -7.20
CA ALA A 284 -11.50 -7.71 -5.93
C ALA A 284 -11.74 -6.59 -4.91
N ALA A 285 -10.81 -5.64 -4.77
CA ALA A 285 -10.96 -4.51 -3.87
C ALA A 285 -12.15 -3.60 -4.24
N LEU A 286 -12.34 -3.32 -5.53
CA LEU A 286 -13.38 -2.40 -6.02
C LEU A 286 -14.78 -3.02 -6.14
N HIS A 287 -14.87 -4.33 -6.34
CA HIS A 287 -16.14 -5.00 -6.64
C HIS A 287 -16.54 -6.03 -5.58
N LEU A 288 -15.59 -6.81 -5.06
CA LEU A 288 -15.87 -7.94 -4.16
C LEU A 288 -15.72 -7.57 -2.68
N ARG A 289 -14.88 -6.58 -2.37
CA ARG A 289 -14.58 -6.07 -1.01
C ARG A 289 -14.92 -4.59 -0.83
N LYS A 290 -15.76 -4.03 -1.70
CA LYS A 290 -16.13 -2.59 -1.69
C LYS A 290 -16.84 -2.11 -0.42
N TYR A 291 -17.35 -3.03 0.38
CA TYR A 291 -18.05 -2.74 1.64
C TYR A 291 -17.08 -2.47 2.79
N LEU A 292 -15.78 -2.67 2.61
CA LEU A 292 -14.80 -2.31 3.64
C LEU A 292 -14.78 -0.79 3.81
N THR A 293 -15.04 -0.32 5.02
CA THR A 293 -15.13 1.12 5.34
C THR A 293 -14.54 1.39 6.71
N PHE A 294 -13.88 2.53 6.87
CA PHE A 294 -13.41 2.94 8.19
C PHE A 294 -14.56 3.05 9.19
N PRO A 295 -14.39 2.55 10.43
CA PRO A 295 -15.41 2.68 11.44
C PRO A 295 -15.66 4.15 11.76
N LYS A 296 -16.89 4.46 12.17
CA LYS A 296 -17.23 5.81 12.64
C LYS A 296 -16.32 6.17 13.82
N SER A 297 -15.92 7.44 13.87
CA SER A 297 -15.13 7.94 14.99
C SER A 297 -15.83 7.64 16.32
N GLN A 298 -15.06 7.09 17.26
CA GLN A 298 -15.53 6.84 18.63
C GLN A 298 -15.65 8.14 19.44
N TYR A 299 -15.08 9.25 18.94
CA TYR A 299 -15.17 10.56 19.58
C TYR A 299 -16.47 11.28 19.21
N SER A 300 -17.10 11.91 20.21
CA SER A 300 -18.23 12.81 19.95
C SER A 300 -17.80 14.02 19.11
N LYS A 301 -18.75 14.66 18.42
CA LYS A 301 -18.49 15.89 17.64
C LYS A 301 -17.81 16.99 18.47
N ARG A 302 -18.14 17.09 19.76
CA ARG A 302 -17.52 18.06 20.68
C ARG A 302 -16.06 17.73 20.95
N GLN A 303 -15.74 16.46 21.21
CA GLN A 303 -14.35 16.02 21.42
C GLN A 303 -13.51 16.20 20.17
N LEU A 304 -14.05 15.87 18.99
CA LEU A 304 -13.38 16.11 17.71
C LEU A 304 -13.09 17.60 17.49
N LYS A 305 -14.02 18.50 17.87
CA LYS A 305 -13.81 19.94 17.77
C LYS A 305 -12.63 20.41 18.64
N ILE A 306 -12.58 19.97 19.90
CA ILE A 306 -11.49 20.30 20.83
C ILE A 306 -10.15 19.75 20.30
N LEU A 307 -10.14 18.48 19.87
CA LEU A 307 -8.94 17.85 19.29
C LEU A 307 -8.48 18.56 18.01
N ALA A 308 -9.40 19.04 17.17
CA ALA A 308 -9.04 19.83 15.99
C ALA A 308 -8.53 21.23 16.35
N GLU A 309 -9.00 21.83 17.44
CA GLU A 309 -8.51 23.14 17.90
C GLU A 309 -7.06 23.05 18.42
N GLU A 310 -6.77 22.02 19.22
CA GLU A 310 -5.45 21.79 19.83
C GLU A 310 -4.46 21.11 18.88
N LYS A 311 -4.94 20.10 18.15
CA LYS A 311 -4.13 19.17 17.36
C LYS A 311 -4.52 19.13 15.88
N GLY A 312 -5.41 19.99 15.41
CA GLY A 312 -5.80 20.00 14.00
C GLY A 312 -4.72 20.54 13.06
N LEU A 313 -4.79 20.07 11.82
CA LEU A 313 -4.28 20.72 10.63
C LEU A 313 -5.48 21.14 9.78
N GLN A 314 -5.42 22.33 9.19
CA GLN A 314 -6.47 22.82 8.29
C GLN A 314 -5.81 23.56 7.15
N GLY A 315 -6.06 23.07 5.94
CA GLY A 315 -5.49 23.59 4.70
C GLY A 315 -6.61 23.82 3.70
N GLU A 316 -6.62 24.99 3.12
CA GLU A 316 -7.45 25.33 1.98
C GLU A 316 -6.53 25.78 0.86
N VAL A 317 -6.79 25.26 -0.33
CA VAL A 317 -6.00 25.49 -1.53
C VAL A 317 -6.96 25.96 -2.60
N SER A 318 -6.61 27.05 -3.27
CA SER A 318 -7.27 27.48 -4.50
C SER A 318 -6.18 27.65 -5.55
N ILE A 319 -6.36 27.01 -6.70
CA ILE A 319 -5.44 27.14 -7.83
C ILE A 319 -6.07 28.07 -8.83
N TYR A 320 -5.36 29.11 -9.23
CA TYR A 320 -5.80 30.06 -10.24
C TYR A 320 -4.95 29.91 -11.51
N ILE A 321 -5.60 29.56 -12.62
CA ILE A 321 -4.97 29.44 -13.94
C ILE A 321 -5.59 30.49 -14.85
N TYR A 322 -4.75 31.32 -15.47
CA TYR A 322 -5.19 32.51 -16.22
C TYR A 322 -6.11 33.48 -15.45
N GLY A 323 -6.07 33.45 -14.11
CA GLY A 323 -6.90 34.27 -13.23
C GLY A 323 -8.26 33.64 -12.86
N GLU A 324 -8.60 32.49 -13.43
CA GLU A 324 -9.80 31.73 -13.10
C GLU A 324 -9.47 30.59 -12.11
N GLU A 325 -10.36 30.32 -11.16
CA GLU A 325 -10.16 29.23 -10.21
C GLU A 325 -10.36 27.86 -10.89
N MET A 326 -9.43 26.93 -10.64
CA MET A 326 -9.48 25.57 -11.15
C MET A 326 -10.71 24.84 -10.60
N THR A 327 -11.55 24.36 -11.51
CA THR A 327 -12.70 23.53 -11.15
C THR A 327 -12.26 22.09 -10.95
N THR A 328 -12.56 21.50 -9.79
CA THR A 328 -12.14 20.13 -9.46
C THR A 328 -13.30 19.25 -9.00
N LYS A 329 -13.16 17.94 -9.17
CA LYS A 329 -14.03 16.90 -8.62
C LYS A 329 -13.21 15.97 -7.73
N ARG A 330 -13.68 15.71 -6.52
CA ARG A 330 -12.99 14.79 -5.61
C ARG A 330 -13.17 13.34 -6.05
N ASP A 331 -12.06 12.60 -6.13
CA ASP A 331 -11.99 11.14 -6.19
C ASP A 331 -11.20 10.62 -4.99
N LYS A 332 -11.90 10.01 -4.02
CA LYS A 332 -11.33 9.55 -2.73
C LYS A 332 -10.50 10.64 -2.03
N ASN A 333 -9.17 10.46 -1.95
CA ASN A 333 -8.21 11.33 -1.29
C ASN A 333 -7.57 12.37 -2.24
N MET A 334 -8.01 12.42 -3.50
CA MET A 334 -7.46 13.28 -4.55
C MET A 334 -8.55 14.15 -5.18
N TYR A 335 -8.15 15.25 -5.79
CA TYR A 335 -8.99 16.13 -6.61
C TYR A 335 -8.56 16.03 -8.07
N ILE A 336 -9.52 15.86 -8.98
CA ILE A 336 -9.27 15.78 -10.43
C ILE A 336 -9.81 17.04 -11.09
N ASN A 337 -8.96 17.74 -11.84
CA ASN A 337 -9.35 18.90 -12.62
C ASN A 337 -10.45 18.56 -13.65
N GLN A 338 -11.45 19.43 -13.75
CA GLN A 338 -12.54 19.36 -14.73
C GLN A 338 -12.44 20.46 -15.79
N GLY A 339 -11.53 21.42 -15.62
CA GLY A 339 -11.40 22.64 -16.43
C GLY A 339 -10.62 22.51 -17.74
N GLY A 340 -10.26 21.29 -18.16
CA GLY A 340 -9.56 21.02 -19.43
C GLY A 340 -8.06 20.73 -19.27
N THR A 341 -7.32 20.78 -20.38
CA THR A 341 -5.87 20.54 -20.43
C THR A 341 -5.11 21.87 -20.48
N TYR A 342 -3.95 21.95 -19.84
CA TYR A 342 -3.12 23.16 -19.80
C TYR A 342 -1.84 22.99 -20.63
N GLY A 343 -1.39 24.08 -21.27
CA GLY A 343 -0.19 24.06 -22.09
C GLY A 343 1.08 24.18 -21.26
N ALA A 344 2.21 23.79 -21.85
CA ALA A 344 3.52 24.05 -21.27
C ALA A 344 3.70 25.53 -20.94
N ASN A 345 4.35 25.82 -19.81
CA ASN A 345 4.59 27.17 -19.30
C ASN A 345 3.33 27.99 -18.96
N THR A 346 2.14 27.38 -18.93
CA THR A 346 0.92 28.07 -18.49
C THR A 346 1.10 28.58 -17.06
N PRO A 347 1.01 29.89 -16.81
CA PRO A 347 1.23 30.44 -15.49
C PRO A 347 0.04 30.16 -14.58
N TYR A 348 0.33 29.75 -13.35
CA TYR A 348 -0.67 29.55 -12.32
C TYR A 348 -0.18 30.06 -10.97
N ASN A 349 -1.12 30.38 -10.10
CA ASN A 349 -0.84 30.74 -8.71
C ASN A 349 -1.64 29.81 -7.80
N ILE A 350 -1.08 29.51 -6.63
CA ILE A 350 -1.79 28.77 -5.59
C ILE A 350 -2.03 29.72 -4.43
N ALA A 351 -3.29 29.97 -4.09
CA ALA A 351 -3.64 30.56 -2.81
C ALA A 351 -3.74 29.44 -1.78
N ILE A 352 -2.99 29.56 -0.70
CA ILE A 352 -3.04 28.62 0.42
C ILE A 352 -3.50 29.38 1.64
N ALA A 353 -4.61 28.94 2.23
CA ALA A 353 -5.01 29.37 3.56
C ALA A 353 -4.68 28.26 4.56
N ASN A 354 -3.92 28.62 5.59
CA ASN A 354 -3.65 27.75 6.73
C ASN A 354 -4.04 28.49 8.00
N HIS A 355 -4.82 27.81 8.83
CA HIS A 355 -5.41 28.39 10.05
C HIS A 355 -4.65 28.00 11.32
N LYS A 356 -3.62 27.17 11.19
CA LYS A 356 -2.87 26.60 12.31
C LYS A 356 -1.37 26.67 12.05
N LYS A 357 -0.58 26.70 13.12
CA LYS A 357 0.88 26.68 13.04
C LYS A 357 1.36 25.42 12.31
N GLY A 358 2.19 25.59 11.29
CA GLY A 358 2.72 24.47 10.49
C GLY A 358 3.69 24.91 9.39
N TYR A 359 4.26 23.90 8.75
CA TYR A 359 5.09 23.96 7.56
C TYR A 359 4.24 23.57 6.35
N ILE A 360 4.50 24.23 5.22
CA ILE A 360 3.79 23.99 3.96
C ILE A 360 4.83 23.72 2.90
N TYR A 361 4.59 22.68 2.12
CA TYR A 361 5.40 22.32 0.96
C TYR A 361 4.48 22.17 -0.23
N VAL A 362 4.86 22.74 -1.36
CA VAL A 362 4.17 22.50 -2.63
C VAL A 362 5.13 21.73 -3.51
N LEU A 363 4.69 20.56 -3.94
CA LEU A 363 5.36 19.73 -4.91
C LEU A 363 4.54 19.74 -6.19
N GLU A 364 5.22 19.59 -7.31
CA GLU A 364 4.61 19.32 -8.60
C GLU A 364 5.35 18.12 -9.22
N GLY A 365 4.70 17.39 -10.12
CA GLY A 365 5.37 16.29 -10.78
C GLY A 365 4.50 15.49 -11.74
N ASP A 366 5.20 14.73 -12.57
CA ASP A 366 4.66 13.77 -13.52
C ASP A 366 5.44 12.43 -13.44
N ALA A 367 5.04 11.44 -14.23
CA ALA A 367 5.63 10.11 -14.17
C ALA A 367 7.10 10.10 -14.67
N GLU A 368 7.43 10.95 -15.64
CA GLU A 368 8.68 10.93 -16.41
C GLU A 368 9.79 11.79 -15.77
N ARG A 369 9.46 13.01 -15.34
CA ARG A 369 10.38 13.94 -14.68
C ARG A 369 10.46 13.72 -13.17
N GLY A 370 9.49 13.00 -12.63
CA GLY A 370 9.35 12.79 -11.20
C GLY A 370 8.80 14.03 -10.50
N ILE A 371 9.13 14.16 -9.22
CA ILE A 371 8.59 15.15 -8.29
C ILE A 371 9.61 16.26 -8.05
N HIS A 372 9.18 17.52 -8.06
CA HIS A 372 10.01 18.68 -7.76
C HIS A 372 9.37 19.60 -6.73
N LEU A 373 10.24 20.32 -6.00
CA LEU A 373 9.80 21.30 -5.01
C LEU A 373 9.45 22.63 -5.69
N GLN A 374 8.20 23.06 -5.56
CA GLN A 374 7.77 24.39 -5.96
C GLN A 374 7.83 25.40 -4.82
N TYR A 375 7.63 24.94 -3.57
CA TYR A 375 7.68 25.79 -2.39
C TYR A 375 8.11 24.99 -1.14
N PRO A 376 8.96 25.54 -0.25
CA PRO A 376 9.51 26.91 -0.28
C PRO A 376 10.75 27.04 -1.18
N GLN A 377 10.89 28.19 -1.83
CA GLN A 377 12.11 28.61 -2.54
C GLN A 377 13.01 29.46 -1.64
N LYS A 378 14.23 29.76 -2.13
CA LYS A 378 15.20 30.59 -1.40
C LYS A 378 14.60 31.98 -1.12
N GLY A 379 14.38 32.27 0.16
CA GLY A 379 13.82 33.55 0.64
C GLY A 379 12.35 33.47 1.07
N ASP A 380 11.68 32.34 0.81
CA ASP A 380 10.30 32.14 1.26
C ASP A 380 10.21 31.92 2.78
N LYS A 381 9.07 32.29 3.36
CA LYS A 381 8.73 31.98 4.75
C LYS A 381 8.37 30.51 4.90
N VAL A 382 9.26 29.70 5.46
CA VAL A 382 9.05 28.25 5.62
C VAL A 382 8.03 27.89 6.73
N PHE A 383 7.60 28.86 7.54
CA PHE A 383 6.85 28.62 8.77
C PHE A 383 5.80 29.70 9.07
N PHE A 384 4.60 29.27 9.49
CA PHE A 384 3.48 30.16 9.79
C PHE A 384 3.16 30.17 11.30
N LYS A 385 3.22 31.36 11.93
CA LYS A 385 2.73 31.59 13.30
C LYS A 385 1.22 31.78 13.21
N GLY A 386 0.45 30.80 13.67
CA GLY A 386 -1.02 30.72 13.48
C GLY A 386 -1.82 31.74 14.30
N GLU A 387 -1.58 33.04 14.12
CA GLU A 387 -2.23 34.09 14.89
C GLU A 387 -3.39 34.79 14.16
N GLU A 388 -3.45 34.80 12.82
CA GLU A 388 -4.62 35.27 12.05
C GLU A 388 -4.72 34.52 10.71
N MET A 389 -5.90 34.55 10.06
CA MET A 389 -6.12 34.02 8.70
C MET A 389 -5.06 34.58 7.73
N THR A 390 -3.99 33.83 7.46
CA THR A 390 -3.06 34.19 6.40
C THR A 390 -3.37 33.33 5.19
N GLU A 391 -4.27 33.79 4.35
CA GLU A 391 -4.24 33.41 2.94
C GLU A 391 -2.95 33.99 2.36
N PHE A 392 -2.13 33.16 1.74
CA PHE A 392 -0.92 33.61 1.07
C PHE A 392 -0.81 32.99 -0.30
N LEU A 393 -0.26 33.77 -1.23
CA LEU A 393 0.02 33.33 -2.58
C LEU A 393 1.35 32.59 -2.61
N VAL A 394 1.37 31.45 -3.28
CA VAL A 394 2.56 30.68 -3.61
C VAL A 394 2.86 30.86 -5.10
N PRO A 395 4.11 31.22 -5.44
CA PRO A 395 5.25 31.49 -4.57
C PRO A 395 5.19 32.90 -3.94
N SER A 396 5.80 33.08 -2.77
CA SER A 396 5.67 34.34 -2.01
C SER A 396 6.58 35.48 -2.53
N ASN A 397 7.34 35.20 -3.60
CA ASN A 397 8.29 36.10 -4.25
C ASN A 397 7.69 36.90 -5.43
N ASN A 398 6.37 36.87 -5.63
CA ASN A 398 5.63 37.49 -6.75
C ASN A 398 5.94 36.91 -8.15
N GLU A 399 6.71 35.83 -8.26
CA GLU A 399 6.79 35.05 -9.51
C GLU A 399 5.54 34.19 -9.65
N ARG A 400 5.22 33.72 -10.86
CA ARG A 400 4.12 32.75 -11.07
C ARG A 400 4.71 31.36 -11.21
N LEU A 401 4.06 30.36 -10.62
CA LEU A 401 4.34 28.97 -10.97
C LEU A 401 3.95 28.77 -12.43
N LYS A 402 4.56 27.78 -13.08
CA LYS A 402 4.31 27.47 -14.48
C LYS A 402 4.11 25.98 -14.61
N VAL A 403 3.08 25.59 -15.36
CA VAL A 403 2.92 24.21 -15.81
C VAL A 403 4.20 23.80 -16.52
N ASP A 404 4.64 22.58 -16.24
CA ASP A 404 5.91 22.05 -16.73
C ASP A 404 6.11 22.21 -18.24
N GLU A 405 7.37 22.33 -18.66
CA GLU A 405 7.68 22.54 -20.08
C GLU A 405 7.46 21.28 -20.93
N SER A 406 7.46 20.11 -20.29
CA SER A 406 7.35 18.80 -20.94
C SER A 406 6.13 18.10 -20.42
N LYS A 407 5.30 17.60 -21.34
CA LYS A 407 4.13 16.80 -21.04
C LYS A 407 4.56 15.36 -20.76
N GLY A 408 4.06 14.76 -19.69
CA GLY A 408 4.18 13.31 -19.45
C GLY A 408 3.50 12.46 -20.54
N GLU A 409 3.85 11.19 -20.68
CA GLU A 409 3.33 10.31 -21.73
C GLU A 409 1.80 10.16 -21.64
N ASP A 410 1.27 10.09 -20.42
CA ASP A 410 -0.16 10.04 -20.15
C ASP A 410 -0.82 11.44 -20.10
N GLY A 411 -0.01 12.50 -20.16
CA GLY A 411 -0.42 13.88 -20.06
C GLY A 411 -0.90 14.31 -18.68
N LYS A 412 -0.69 13.50 -17.64
CA LYS A 412 -1.10 13.84 -16.27
C LYS A 412 0.02 14.54 -15.53
N ASN A 413 -0.37 15.46 -14.67
CA ASN A 413 0.53 16.16 -13.76
C ASN A 413 -0.20 16.42 -12.44
N HIS A 414 0.56 16.51 -11.35
CA HIS A 414 0.02 16.55 -10.00
C HIS A 414 0.60 17.72 -9.23
N ILE A 415 -0.29 18.52 -8.64
CA ILE A 415 0.09 19.48 -7.58
C ILE A 415 -0.20 18.83 -6.24
N VAL A 416 0.80 18.80 -5.37
CA VAL A 416 0.73 18.18 -4.05
C VAL A 416 1.12 19.19 -3.00
N VAL A 417 0.16 19.56 -2.16
CA VAL A 417 0.38 20.45 -1.02
C VAL A 417 0.45 19.63 0.26
N LEU A 418 1.59 19.69 0.94
CA LEU A 418 1.81 18.99 2.21
C LEU A 418 1.77 20.00 3.36
N PHE A 419 0.80 19.84 4.26
CA PHE A 419 0.78 20.56 5.53
C PHE A 419 1.34 19.66 6.62
N SER A 420 2.39 20.11 7.31
CA SER A 420 3.01 19.34 8.39
C SER A 420 3.23 20.18 9.64
N LYS A 421 3.11 19.55 10.81
CA LYS A 421 3.50 20.18 12.08
C LYS A 421 5.00 20.14 12.34
N LYS A 422 5.69 19.17 11.75
CA LYS A 422 7.15 19.02 11.82
C LYS A 422 7.78 19.57 10.54
N GLN A 423 8.99 20.10 10.65
CA GLN A 423 9.77 20.44 9.47
C GLN A 423 10.18 19.14 8.77
N LEU A 424 9.86 19.02 7.48
CA LEU A 424 10.25 17.88 6.66
C LEU A 424 11.64 18.12 6.06
N ARG A 425 12.43 17.05 5.93
CA ARG A 425 13.63 17.03 5.10
C ARG A 425 13.23 16.87 3.63
N ILE A 426 12.55 17.88 3.11
CA ILE A 426 11.79 17.73 1.86
C ILE A 426 12.66 17.36 0.66
N GLU A 427 13.88 17.89 0.57
CA GLU A 427 14.83 17.52 -0.49
C GLU A 427 15.22 16.03 -0.42
N GLN A 428 15.41 15.49 0.78
CA GLN A 428 15.69 14.07 0.96
C GLN A 428 14.49 13.23 0.53
N LEU A 429 13.28 13.61 0.94
CA LEU A 429 12.05 12.90 0.56
C LEU A 429 11.81 12.93 -0.95
N ILE A 430 12.06 14.05 -1.61
CA ILE A 430 11.95 14.16 -3.08
C ILE A 430 12.96 13.24 -3.77
N ASN A 431 14.22 13.23 -3.29
CA ASN A 431 15.23 12.33 -3.83
C ASN A 431 14.84 10.85 -3.65
N GLU A 432 14.29 10.49 -2.48
CA GLU A 432 13.76 9.15 -2.23
C GLU A 432 12.61 8.82 -3.20
N MET A 433 11.63 9.71 -3.35
CA MET A 433 10.51 9.54 -4.30
C MET A 433 10.98 9.36 -5.75
N ASN A 434 11.97 10.14 -6.18
CA ASN A 434 12.50 10.09 -7.55
C ASN A 434 13.47 8.93 -7.78
N SER A 435 13.95 8.27 -6.72
CA SER A 435 14.81 7.07 -6.82
C SER A 435 14.04 5.76 -7.00
N ILE A 436 12.71 5.81 -6.91
CA ILE A 436 11.84 4.67 -7.14
C ILE A 436 11.88 4.34 -8.65
N GLU A 437 12.43 3.18 -8.99
CA GLU A 437 12.64 2.73 -10.38
C GLU A 437 11.37 2.12 -10.99
N GLU A 438 10.40 1.73 -10.16
CA GLU A 438 9.12 1.20 -10.58
C GLU A 438 8.34 2.23 -11.42
N GLN A 439 7.70 1.78 -12.50
CA GLN A 439 6.84 2.60 -13.34
C GLN A 439 5.50 2.88 -12.64
N ILE A 440 5.55 3.82 -11.69
CA ILE A 440 4.40 4.25 -10.89
C ILE A 440 4.26 5.78 -10.94
N ASP A 441 3.06 6.27 -10.68
CA ASP A 441 2.78 7.69 -10.73
C ASP A 441 3.25 8.46 -9.48
N VAL A 442 3.04 9.78 -9.52
CA VAL A 442 3.40 10.70 -8.44
C VAL A 442 2.68 10.37 -7.13
N VAL A 443 1.40 10.01 -7.18
CA VAL A 443 0.59 9.67 -6.01
C VAL A 443 1.17 8.43 -5.33
N GLN A 444 1.49 7.41 -6.11
CA GLN A 444 2.08 6.16 -5.64
C GLN A 444 3.48 6.40 -5.05
N LYS A 445 4.34 7.20 -5.70
CA LYS A 445 5.68 7.57 -5.16
C LYS A 445 5.58 8.25 -3.80
N ILE A 446 4.61 9.15 -3.64
CA ILE A 446 4.35 9.83 -2.36
C ILE A 446 3.90 8.83 -1.29
N TYR A 447 2.94 7.97 -1.62
CA TYR A 447 2.44 6.96 -0.68
C TYR A 447 3.50 5.90 -0.33
N MET A 448 4.41 5.57 -1.24
CA MET A 448 5.53 4.65 -0.97
C MET A 448 6.56 5.26 -0.02
N THR A 449 6.79 6.58 -0.13
CA THR A 449 7.84 7.26 0.63
C THR A 449 7.34 7.73 2.00
N ILE A 450 6.18 8.38 2.04
CA ILE A 450 5.65 9.03 3.26
C ILE A 450 4.23 8.57 3.64
N GLY A 451 3.67 7.56 2.97
CA GLY A 451 2.27 7.15 3.16
C GLY A 451 1.88 6.78 4.59
N ILE A 452 2.82 6.27 5.40
CA ILE A 452 2.59 5.96 6.83
C ILE A 452 2.55 7.21 7.73
N ASP A 453 3.15 8.30 7.27
CA ASP A 453 3.15 9.61 7.93
C ASP A 453 1.94 10.45 7.50
N LEU A 454 1.27 10.10 6.41
CA LEU A 454 0.07 10.80 5.95
C LEU A 454 -1.09 10.59 6.92
N ILE A 455 -1.92 11.63 7.11
CA ILE A 455 -3.19 11.48 7.81
C ILE A 455 -4.10 10.63 6.93
N PRO A 456 -4.62 9.50 7.43
CA PRO A 456 -5.58 8.69 6.69
C PRO A 456 -6.80 9.52 6.28
N SER A 457 -7.28 9.30 5.06
CA SER A 457 -8.38 10.03 4.44
C SER A 457 -9.67 10.04 5.28
N ASN A 458 -9.94 8.99 6.07
CA ASN A 458 -11.10 8.90 6.95
C ASN A 458 -11.00 9.82 8.18
N ASN A 459 -9.80 10.29 8.50
CA ASN A 459 -9.53 11.31 9.53
C ASN A 459 -9.46 12.71 8.92
N LEU A 460 -9.74 12.84 7.62
CA LEU A 460 -9.83 14.10 6.90
C LEU A 460 -11.30 14.41 6.57
N THR A 461 -11.66 15.67 6.71
CA THR A 461 -12.92 16.24 6.23
C THR A 461 -12.62 17.13 5.04
N TYR A 462 -13.31 16.86 3.94
CA TYR A 462 -13.19 17.61 2.69
C TYR A 462 -14.30 18.67 2.60
N GLY A 463 -13.97 19.86 2.10
CA GLY A 463 -14.92 20.94 1.86
C GLY A 463 -15.99 20.57 0.83
N LYS A 464 -17.18 21.19 0.93
CA LYS A 464 -18.28 21.01 -0.04
C LYS A 464 -18.09 21.84 -1.32
N SER A 465 -17.26 22.87 -1.26
CA SER A 465 -16.92 23.80 -2.34
C SER A 465 -15.42 24.11 -2.24
N GLY A 466 -14.72 24.12 -3.36
CA GLY A 466 -13.27 24.36 -3.41
C GLY A 466 -12.42 23.19 -2.89
N ILE A 467 -11.09 23.35 -2.94
CA ILE A 467 -10.12 22.34 -2.52
C ILE A 467 -9.73 22.59 -1.07
N LYS A 468 -10.52 22.03 -0.14
CA LYS A 468 -10.34 22.25 1.29
C LYS A 468 -10.27 20.93 2.04
N VAL A 469 -9.26 20.80 2.90
CA VAL A 469 -9.04 19.61 3.71
C VAL A 469 -8.72 20.00 5.15
N GLN A 470 -9.37 19.34 6.09
CA GLN A 470 -9.14 19.53 7.52
C GLN A 470 -9.01 18.18 8.19
N GLY A 471 -8.06 18.03 9.11
CA GLY A 471 -7.82 16.78 9.82
C GLY A 471 -7.29 16.99 11.23
N VAL A 472 -7.46 16.00 12.10
CA VAL A 472 -6.75 15.95 13.38
C VAL A 472 -5.42 15.24 13.16
N ALA A 473 -4.32 15.89 13.55
CA ALA A 473 -2.97 15.40 13.30
C ALA A 473 -2.16 15.30 14.59
N THR A 474 -1.47 14.19 14.78
CA THR A 474 -0.33 14.16 15.72
C THR A 474 0.82 15.01 15.18
N ASP A 475 1.81 15.31 16.03
CA ASP A 475 2.95 16.15 15.62
C ASP A 475 3.82 15.52 14.52
N GLN A 476 3.65 14.23 14.26
CA GLN A 476 4.39 13.48 13.24
C GLN A 476 3.65 13.37 11.90
N GLN A 477 2.36 13.66 11.87
CA GLN A 477 1.53 13.43 10.69
C GLN A 477 1.56 14.58 9.69
N ILE A 478 1.33 14.24 8.43
CA ILE A 478 1.33 15.12 7.27
C ILE A 478 -0.05 15.07 6.64
N MET A 479 -0.68 16.23 6.40
CA MET A 479 -1.95 16.31 5.69
C MET A 479 -1.67 16.64 4.22
N PRO A 480 -1.96 15.72 3.28
CA PRO A 480 -1.81 15.97 1.86
C PRO A 480 -3.07 16.60 1.26
N ILE A 481 -2.88 17.46 0.27
CA ILE A 481 -3.89 17.83 -0.73
C ILE A 481 -3.28 17.52 -2.09
N ILE A 482 -3.87 16.57 -2.80
CA ILE A 482 -3.37 16.07 -4.09
C ILE A 482 -4.36 16.47 -5.18
N ILE A 483 -3.85 17.11 -6.23
CA ILE A 483 -4.65 17.66 -7.32
C ILE A 483 -4.05 17.19 -8.64
N GLU A 484 -4.78 16.38 -9.37
CA GLU A 484 -4.43 15.92 -10.73
C GLU A 484 -5.00 16.90 -11.76
N TYR A 485 -4.19 17.25 -12.75
CA TYR A 485 -4.62 17.99 -13.93
C TYR A 485 -3.98 17.41 -15.20
N LEU A 486 -4.55 17.76 -16.35
CA LEU A 486 -4.06 17.33 -17.65
C LEU A 486 -3.23 18.43 -18.32
N GLN A 487 -2.16 18.01 -18.98
CA GLN A 487 -1.30 18.83 -19.82
C GLN A 487 -1.44 18.40 -21.28
N HIS A 488 -1.46 19.35 -22.23
CA HIS A 488 -1.55 19.05 -23.67
C HIS A 488 -0.31 19.41 -24.46
#